data_AF-A0A949R6F3-F1
#
_entry.id   AF-A0A949R6F3-F1
#
_cell.length_a   1.000
_cell.length_b   1.000
_cell.length_c   1.000
_cell.angle_alpha   90.00
_cell.angle_beta   90.00
_cell.angle_gamma   90.00
#
_symmetry.space_group_name_H-M   'P 1'
#
loop_
_entity.id
_entity.type
_entity.pdbx_description
1 polymer ?
#
loop_
_entity_poly.entity_id
_entity_poly.type
_entity_poly.pdbx_seq_one_letter_code
_entity_poly.pdbx_strand_id
1 'polypeptide(L)'
;MSVAFMRAKVAVYATFGTVNAKNHTLQVVIEHDKDGYFAFVPELKGCHTQGDTLDEVMKNIKEAIDLYWSTLRPAEIKRITKRRVFTTSMPVSVG
;
A
#
# COMPACT_ATOMS: atom_id res chain seq x y z
N MET A 1 -26.73 21.67 23.06
CA MET A 1 -26.75 21.22 21.64
C MET A 1 -25.91 22.18 20.83
N SER A 2 -24.66 21.83 20.54
CA SER A 2 -23.85 22.54 19.54
C SER A 2 -22.68 21.66 19.08
N VAL A 3 -22.72 21.32 17.79
CA VAL A 3 -21.62 21.00 16.85
C VAL A 3 -20.36 20.29 17.39
N ALA A 4 -20.30 18.96 17.18
CA ALA A 4 -19.05 18.20 17.23
C ALA A 4 -18.37 18.23 15.85
N PHE A 5 -17.24 18.94 15.80
CA PHE A 5 -16.32 19.07 14.68
C PHE A 5 -15.94 17.72 14.06
N MET A 6 -16.14 17.62 12.76
CA MET A 6 -15.70 16.56 11.87
C MET A 6 -14.17 16.58 11.73
N ARG A 7 -13.45 15.62 12.32
CA ARG A 7 -12.02 15.38 12.03
C ARG A 7 -11.65 13.90 12.17
N ALA A 8 -10.93 13.43 11.15
CA ALA A 8 -10.03 12.27 11.12
C ALA A 8 -10.64 10.89 11.42
N LYS A 9 -10.82 10.08 10.36
CA LYS A 9 -10.74 8.61 10.39
C LYS A 9 -10.80 8.05 8.96
N VAL A 10 -9.70 8.19 8.22
CA VAL A 10 -9.30 7.15 7.27
C VAL A 10 -7.94 6.67 7.76
N ALA A 11 -7.96 5.90 8.85
CA ALA A 11 -6.85 5.02 9.19
C ALA A 11 -6.72 4.05 8.01
N VAL A 12 -5.61 3.98 7.28
CA VAL A 12 -4.36 3.33 7.72
C VAL A 12 -4.65 2.01 8.46
N TYR A 13 -5.61 1.23 7.96
CA TYR A 13 -5.73 -0.20 8.27
C TYR A 13 -5.07 -0.92 7.08
N ALA A 14 -4.08 -1.80 7.20
CA ALA A 14 -3.78 -2.70 8.31
C ALA A 14 -2.29 -3.10 8.31
N THR A 15 -1.65 -3.01 9.48
CA THR A 15 -0.44 -3.78 9.77
C THR A 15 -0.85 -5.22 10.07
N PHE A 16 -0.74 -6.12 9.09
CA PHE A 16 -0.85 -7.56 9.34
C PHE A 16 0.50 -8.15 9.76
N GLY A 17 0.43 -8.92 10.85
CA GLY A 17 1.55 -9.48 11.58
C GLY A 17 2.50 -10.33 10.76
N THR A 18 3.75 -10.27 11.20
CA THR A 18 4.90 -10.94 10.65
C THR A 18 4.98 -12.40 11.07
N VAL A 19 5.14 -13.32 10.10
CA VAL A 19 5.69 -14.66 10.36
C VAL A 19 7.01 -14.82 9.59
N ASN A 20 8.08 -14.98 10.38
CA ASN A 20 9.40 -15.51 10.05
C ASN A 20 10.52 -14.56 9.56
N ALA A 21 11.76 -14.97 9.87
CA ALA A 21 12.96 -14.15 10.05
C ALA A 21 13.54 -13.54 8.76
N LYS A 22 12.91 -12.47 8.27
CA LYS A 22 13.44 -11.29 7.55
C LYS A 22 12.24 -10.46 7.13
N ASN A 23 11.54 -9.90 8.11
CA ASN A 23 10.33 -9.14 7.84
C ASN A 23 10.70 -7.80 7.22
N HIS A 24 10.33 -7.63 5.96
CA HIS A 24 10.43 -6.38 5.24
C HIS A 24 9.03 -5.83 5.05
N THR A 25 8.76 -4.66 5.63
CA THR A 25 7.50 -3.95 5.43
C THR A 25 7.61 -3.11 4.18
N LEU A 26 6.68 -3.29 3.25
CA LEU A 26 6.52 -2.44 2.06
C LEU A 26 5.28 -1.55 2.25
N GLN A 27 5.31 -0.35 1.70
CA GLN A 27 4.14 0.52 1.69
C GLN A 27 3.21 0.12 0.54
N VAL A 28 1.94 -0.14 0.86
CA VAL A 28 0.90 -0.38 -0.15
C VAL A 28 -0.02 0.84 -0.18
N VAL A 29 -0.23 1.40 -1.36
CA VAL A 29 -1.22 2.45 -1.60
C VAL A 29 -2.44 1.80 -2.21
N ILE A 30 -3.61 2.10 -1.64
CA ILE A 30 -4.90 1.60 -2.12
C ILE A 30 -5.77 2.81 -2.43
N GLU A 31 -6.30 2.83 -3.64
CA GLU A 31 -7.20 3.84 -4.13
C GLU A 31 -8.57 3.18 -4.36
N HIS A 32 -9.62 3.88 -3.94
CA HIS A 32 -10.98 3.49 -4.24
C HIS A 32 -11.48 4.33 -5.42
N ASP A 33 -11.94 3.66 -6.46
CA ASP A 33 -12.54 4.25 -7.65
C ASP A 33 -14.04 3.89 -7.74
N LYS A 34 -14.74 4.35 -8.77
CA LYS A 34 -16.18 4.11 -8.97
C LYS A 34 -16.55 2.63 -9.07
N ASP A 35 -15.65 1.82 -9.61
CA ASP A 35 -15.91 0.42 -9.97
C ASP A 35 -15.09 -0.56 -9.11
N GLY A 36 -14.51 -0.13 -7.98
CA GLY A 36 -13.78 -1.00 -7.07
C GLY A 36 -12.51 -0.36 -6.49
N TYR A 37 -11.49 -1.19 -6.28
CA TYR A 37 -10.24 -0.81 -5.64
C TYR A 37 -9.03 -1.11 -6.52
N PHE A 38 -8.09 -0.18 -6.54
CA PHE A 38 -6.77 -0.32 -7.14
C PHE A 38 -5.71 -0.31 -6.04
N ALA A 39 -4.70 -1.18 -6.13
CA ALA A 39 -3.59 -1.17 -5.18
C ALA A 39 -2.25 -1.27 -5.88
N PHE A 40 -1.24 -0.62 -5.31
CA PHE A 40 0.13 -0.67 -5.84
C PHE A 40 1.18 -0.46 -4.75
N VAL A 41 2.42 -0.85 -5.08
CA VAL A 41 3.59 -0.72 -4.19
C VAL A 41 4.58 0.25 -4.80
N PRO A 42 4.74 1.49 -4.27
CA PRO A 42 5.65 2.48 -4.83
C PRO A 42 7.11 1.99 -4.96
N GLU A 43 7.54 1.12 -4.05
CA GLU A 43 8.88 0.54 -4.05
C GLU A 43 9.10 -0.51 -5.16
N LEU A 44 8.03 -1.17 -5.62
CA LEU A 44 8.05 -2.24 -6.61
C LEU A 44 7.42 -1.75 -7.92
N LYS A 45 8.26 -1.20 -8.81
CA LYS A 45 7.82 -0.69 -10.11
C LYS A 45 7.05 -1.77 -10.89
N GLY A 46 5.84 -1.44 -11.33
CA GLY A 46 5.00 -2.35 -12.11
C GLY A 46 4.12 -3.27 -11.27
N CYS A 47 4.29 -3.31 -9.94
CA CYS A 47 3.43 -4.11 -9.06
C CYS A 47 2.13 -3.36 -8.74
N HIS A 48 1.08 -3.68 -9.49
CA HIS A 48 -0.25 -3.11 -9.34
C HIS A 48 -1.29 -4.23 -9.45
N THR A 49 -2.45 -4.04 -8.82
CA THR A 49 -3.59 -4.95 -8.94
C THR A 49 -4.89 -4.18 -8.78
N GLN A 50 -6.00 -4.84 -9.12
CA GLN A 50 -7.35 -4.37 -8.87
C GLN A 50 -8.16 -5.46 -8.15
N GLY A 51 -9.29 -5.07 -7.55
CA GLY A 51 -10.33 -5.96 -7.04
C GLY A 51 -11.63 -5.21 -6.80
N ASP A 52 -12.76 -5.90 -6.79
CA ASP A 52 -14.08 -5.30 -6.58
C ASP A 52 -14.28 -4.90 -5.11
N THR A 53 -13.56 -5.56 -4.20
CA THR A 53 -13.62 -5.33 -2.75
C THR A 53 -12.25 -5.05 -2.15
N LEU A 54 -12.24 -4.40 -0.98
CA LEU A 54 -11.01 -4.11 -0.25
C LEU A 54 -10.25 -5.41 0.12
N ASP A 55 -10.98 -6.47 0.50
CA ASP A 55 -10.35 -7.75 0.86
C ASP A 55 -9.73 -8.44 -0.37
N GLU A 56 -10.40 -8.38 -1.51
CA GLU A 56 -9.90 -8.93 -2.76
C GLU A 56 -8.63 -8.22 -3.22
N VAL A 57 -8.65 -6.88 -3.29
CA VAL A 57 -7.47 -6.11 -3.72
C VAL A 57 -6.27 -6.35 -2.78
N MET A 58 -6.54 -6.49 -1.47
CA MET A 58 -5.53 -6.80 -0.45
C MET A 58 -4.93 -8.19 -0.62
N LYS A 59 -5.76 -9.19 -0.96
CA LYS A 59 -5.28 -10.54 -1.27
C LYS A 59 -4.43 -10.52 -2.55
N ASN A 60 -4.93 -9.88 -3.60
CA ASN A 60 -4.25 -9.84 -4.90
C ASN A 60 -2.89 -9.13 -4.81
N ILE A 61 -2.80 -8.01 -4.08
CA ILE A 61 -1.54 -7.26 -3.98
C ILE A 61 -0.51 -8.03 -3.16
N LYS A 62 -0.94 -8.79 -2.14
CA LYS A 62 -0.04 -9.66 -1.38
C LYS A 62 0.55 -10.75 -2.27
N GLU A 63 -0.28 -11.43 -3.06
CA GLU A 63 0.18 -12.47 -4.00
C GLU A 63 1.13 -11.88 -5.07
N ALA A 64 0.82 -10.67 -5.57
CA ALA A 64 1.69 -9.98 -6.52
C ALA A 64 3.04 -9.60 -5.90
N ILE A 65 3.09 -9.15 -4.64
CA ILE A 65 4.33 -8.86 -3.91
C ILE A 65 5.16 -10.14 -3.75
N ASP A 66 4.54 -11.24 -3.34
CA ASP A 66 5.22 -12.53 -3.13
C ASP A 66 5.83 -13.04 -4.45
N LEU A 67 5.06 -12.96 -5.54
CA LEU A 67 5.54 -13.31 -6.87
C LEU A 67 6.69 -12.41 -7.31
N TYR A 68 6.55 -11.08 -7.15
CA TYR A 68 7.61 -10.13 -7.51
C TYR A 68 8.89 -10.41 -6.73
N TRP A 69 8.81 -10.67 -5.44
CA TRP A 69 9.96 -10.95 -4.58
C TRP A 69 10.73 -12.21 -5.02
N SER A 70 10.02 -13.22 -5.49
CA SER A 70 10.63 -14.45 -6.02
C SER A 70 11.51 -14.22 -7.26
N THR A 71 11.27 -13.14 -8.01
CA THR A 71 12.04 -12.78 -9.21
C THR A 71 13.29 -11.94 -8.92
N LEU A 72 13.42 -11.41 -7.70
CA LEU A 72 14.46 -10.44 -7.37
C LEU A 72 15.78 -11.09 -6.97
N ARG A 73 16.88 -10.49 -7.42
CA ARG A 73 18.22 -10.85 -6.93
C ARG A 73 18.47 -10.24 -5.54
N PRO A 74 19.36 -10.84 -4.71
CA PRO A 74 19.66 -10.32 -3.37
C PRO A 74 20.10 -8.85 -3.33
N ALA A 75 20.81 -8.38 -4.35
CA ALA A 75 21.23 -6.99 -4.46
C ALA A 75 20.05 -6.01 -4.65
N GLU A 76 19.00 -6.46 -5.33
CA GLU A 76 17.79 -5.66 -5.62
C GLU A 76 16.90 -5.58 -4.39
N ILE A 77 16.75 -6.71 -3.68
CA ILE A 77 16.09 -6.77 -2.38
C ILE A 77 16.74 -5.76 -1.41
N LYS A 78 18.07 -5.74 -1.31
CA LYS A 78 18.79 -4.78 -0.46
C LYS A 78 18.56 -3.32 -0.85
N ARG A 79 18.31 -3.03 -2.13
CA ARG A 79 18.03 -1.67 -2.62
C ARG A 79 16.60 -1.25 -2.30
N ILE A 80 15.64 -2.14 -2.50
CA ILE A 80 14.22 -1.90 -2.22
C ILE A 80 14.00 -1.70 -0.73
N THR A 81 14.53 -2.59 0.11
CA THR A 81 14.39 -2.55 1.58
C THR A 81 15.05 -1.33 2.25
N LYS A 82 15.94 -0.62 1.54
CA LYS A 82 16.55 0.63 2.03
C LYS A 82 15.75 1.87 1.70
N ARG A 83 14.80 1.80 0.76
CA ARG A 83 13.95 2.94 0.42
C ARG A 83 12.98 3.19 1.55
N ARG A 84 12.87 4.45 1.96
CA ARG A 84 11.85 4.92 2.90
C ARG A 84 10.87 5.74 2.08
N VAL A 85 9.70 5.17 1.81
CA VAL A 85 8.60 5.88 1.16
C VAL A 85 7.70 6.43 2.24
N PHE A 86 7.36 7.72 2.13
CA PHE A 86 6.42 8.39 3.02
C PHE A 86 5.27 8.93 2.16
N THR A 87 4.05 8.52 2.45
CA THR A 87 2.84 9.03 1.80
C THR A 87 2.31 10.19 2.61
N THR A 88 2.05 11.33 1.97
CA THR A 88 1.48 12.52 2.61
C THR A 88 0.56 13.27 1.64
N SER A 89 -0.47 13.93 2.17
CA SER A 89 -1.31 14.84 1.41
C SER A 89 -0.69 16.25 1.44
N MET A 90 -0.61 16.90 0.29
CA MET A 90 -0.18 18.30 0.18
C MET A 90 -1.36 19.15 -0.27
N PRO A 91 -1.77 20.20 0.47
CA PRO A 91 -2.83 21.09 0.01
C PRO A 91 -2.38 21.83 -1.26
N VAL A 92 -3.24 21.91 -2.25
CA VAL A 92 -3.02 22.64 -3.49
C VAL A 92 -4.16 23.62 -3.72
N SER A 93 -3.84 24.82 -4.22
CA SER A 93 -4.84 25.77 -4.67
C SER A 93 -5.21 25.43 -6.11
N VAL A 94 -6.48 25.10 -6.33
CA VAL A 94 -7.04 24.94 -7.67
C VAL A 94 -7.60 26.30 -8.08
N GLY A 95 -7.10 26.85 -9.19
CA GLY A 95 -7.55 28.12 -9.77
C GLY A 95 -8.85 27.97 -10.55
#